data_AF-A0A0F9N3K9-F1
#
_entry.id   AF-A0A0F9N3K9-F1
#
_cell.length_a   1.000
_cell.length_b   1.000
_cell.length_c   1.000
_cell.angle_alpha   90.00
_cell.angle_beta   90.00
_cell.angle_gamma   90.00
#
_symmetry.space_group_name_H-M   'P 1'
#
loop_
_entity.id
_entity.type
_entity.pdbx_description
1 polymer ?
#
loop_
_entity_poly.entity_id
_entity_poly.type
_entity_poly.pdbx_seq_one_letter_code
_entity_poly.pdbx_strand_id
1 'polypeptide(L)'
;MNPLRLTSDATKQVFSDGNLVVTRGAVNSRGGVGTFAPTSGKWYWEGTLTTYAGGTINEIFVAAVADDISTALGFSGDFTGVRPVDGLVTKFDDSETIFAGGVGVQGDVYSFEMDLGIPQIEIFKNGSSFVTDTTMTAADVAKGIGPAYTIANNSKFTFNFGQQSFVHTPSTGFLSLNSSNLPTPTIADPSDYFHTELYTGNGTSQSRTFDFEPDLIWFKDRSITANHSLYDSVRGVTKRLSSSISNGESNQTTLTSFNSDGFTINGDGGGDAINASGDSFVAWNWIEGSTPGFDIVSYTGTGSAHTEAHSLGAVPDMMIVKNRDAIEDWFVYHQGIDSTPEGDRLKLNSTTGSSASTVWDSTAPTDSVFTVSDDDPVNKLDDAFIAYLWAEIEGFSKFGTYTGDGAANGPFVWCGFRPAFLITKRTDIAGDWLMMDSARNIFNVITKRLISDSNVGEGTTNTLDFLSNGFKLRETSANINATGGTYVFAAFAESPFKTARAR
;
A
#
# COMPACT_ATOMS: atom_id res chain seq x y z
N MET A 1 18.53 -5.16 0.76
CA MET A 1 18.94 -5.35 2.18
C MET A 1 17.71 -5.19 3.07
N ASN A 2 17.67 -5.74 4.29
CA ASN A 2 16.58 -5.56 5.27
C ASN A 2 17.04 -4.74 6.49
N PRO A 3 17.35 -3.43 6.36
CA PRO A 3 17.84 -2.64 7.48
C PRO A 3 16.85 -2.65 8.67
N LEU A 4 17.35 -2.38 9.87
CA LEU A 4 16.48 -2.24 11.05
C LEU A 4 15.69 -0.93 10.97
N ARG A 5 14.40 -1.01 11.31
CA ARG A 5 13.49 0.13 11.37
C ARG A 5 13.88 1.07 12.49
N LEU A 6 13.96 2.37 12.19
CA LEU A 6 14.16 3.40 13.19
C LEU A 6 12.93 3.48 14.10
N THR A 7 13.17 3.55 15.41
CA THR A 7 12.11 3.88 16.37
C THR A 7 11.68 5.34 16.20
N SER A 8 10.45 5.65 16.60
CA SER A 8 9.83 6.99 16.49
C SER A 8 10.60 8.10 17.24
N ASP A 9 11.59 7.74 18.05
CA ASP A 9 12.44 8.65 18.80
C ASP A 9 13.89 8.12 18.76
N ALA A 10 14.64 8.64 17.78
CA ALA A 10 16.02 8.30 17.49
C ALA A 10 17.00 8.59 18.64
N THR A 11 16.57 9.25 19.73
CA THR A 11 17.41 9.45 20.92
C THR A 11 17.49 8.20 21.79
N LYS A 12 16.64 7.20 21.55
CA LYS A 12 16.50 6.03 22.43
C LYS A 12 17.43 4.85 22.06
N GLN A 13 17.90 4.76 20.82
CA GLN A 13 18.80 3.73 20.28
C GLN A 13 19.76 4.36 19.28
N VAL A 14 20.97 3.81 19.16
CA VAL A 14 21.96 4.25 18.16
C VAL A 14 22.05 3.21 17.06
N PHE A 15 21.81 3.63 15.82
CA PHE A 15 21.92 2.79 14.63
C PHE A 15 23.16 3.17 13.80
N SER A 16 23.85 2.18 13.24
CA SER A 16 24.98 2.40 12.33
C SER A 16 25.04 1.35 11.22
N ASP A 17 25.98 1.50 10.29
CA ASP A 17 26.24 0.58 9.18
C ASP A 17 24.99 0.30 8.33
N GLY A 18 24.31 1.36 7.90
CA GLY A 18 23.05 1.23 7.16
C GLY A 18 21.92 0.64 7.99
N ASN A 19 21.88 0.94 9.30
CA ASN A 19 20.95 0.40 10.28
C ASN A 19 21.01 -1.13 10.43
N LEU A 20 22.18 -1.72 10.22
CA LEU A 20 22.43 -3.15 10.49
C LEU A 20 22.99 -3.38 11.89
N VAL A 21 23.47 -2.31 12.52
CA VAL A 21 23.95 -2.32 13.89
C VAL A 21 23.00 -1.51 14.75
N VAL A 22 22.64 -2.06 15.91
CA VAL A 22 21.93 -1.34 16.97
C VAL A 22 22.70 -1.44 18.27
N THR A 23 22.85 -0.30 18.94
CA THR A 23 23.44 -0.19 20.29
C THR A 23 22.54 0.62 21.18
N ARG A 24 22.55 0.31 22.48
CA ARG A 24 21.79 1.09 23.45
C ARG A 24 22.46 1.21 24.81
N GLY A 25 22.74 2.44 25.23
CA GLY A 25 23.44 2.69 26.49
C GLY A 25 22.58 2.81 27.75
N ALA A 26 21.25 2.81 27.64
CA ALA A 26 20.33 2.97 28.77
C ALA A 26 19.88 1.63 29.40
N VAL A 27 19.42 1.68 30.66
CA VAL A 27 19.08 0.50 31.48
C VAL A 27 17.67 -0.06 31.29
N ASN A 28 16.68 0.79 30.96
CA ASN A 28 15.39 0.30 30.45
C ASN A 28 15.63 -0.43 29.12
N SER A 29 14.68 -1.17 28.53
CA SER A 29 14.83 -1.82 27.20
C SER A 29 14.14 -1.03 26.07
N ARG A 30 14.53 -1.32 24.81
CA ARG A 30 13.85 -0.88 23.59
C ARG A 30 13.87 -1.98 22.55
N GLY A 31 12.77 -2.13 21.85
CA GLY A 31 12.62 -3.07 20.74
C GLY A 31 12.99 -2.46 19.39
N GLY A 32 13.04 -3.32 18.38
CA GLY A 32 13.10 -2.93 16.97
C GLY A 32 12.85 -4.13 16.07
N VAL A 33 12.46 -3.87 14.82
CA VAL A 33 12.15 -4.88 13.80
C VAL A 33 12.91 -4.56 12.51
N GLY A 34 13.03 -5.52 11.60
CA GLY A 34 13.43 -5.28 10.21
C GLY A 34 12.44 -4.40 9.45
N THR A 35 12.86 -3.86 8.30
CA THR A 35 12.01 -3.03 7.43
C THR A 35 10.99 -3.81 6.58
N PHE A 36 11.14 -5.12 6.44
CA PHE A 36 10.15 -5.96 5.77
C PHE A 36 10.17 -7.40 6.28
N ALA A 37 9.05 -8.09 6.04
CA ALA A 37 8.86 -9.52 6.24
C ALA A 37 8.44 -10.17 4.91
N PRO A 38 8.96 -11.36 4.57
CA PRO A 38 8.45 -12.12 3.45
C PRO A 38 7.16 -12.84 3.83
N THR A 39 6.32 -13.15 2.84
CA THR A 39 5.03 -13.84 3.03
C THR A 39 5.04 -15.29 2.56
N SER A 40 6.09 -15.72 1.84
CA SER A 40 6.27 -17.09 1.37
C SER A 40 7.75 -17.43 1.23
N GLY A 41 8.08 -18.71 1.08
CA GLY A 41 9.45 -19.18 0.86
C GLY A 41 10.24 -19.48 2.14
N LYS A 42 11.54 -19.71 1.97
CA LYS A 42 12.47 -20.10 3.05
C LYS A 42 13.57 -19.05 3.20
N TRP A 43 13.74 -18.53 4.40
CA TRP A 43 14.54 -17.33 4.66
C TRP A 43 15.57 -17.52 5.76
N TYR A 44 16.74 -16.92 5.55
CA TYR A 44 17.88 -16.98 6.44
C TYR A 44 18.46 -15.61 6.76
N TRP A 45 18.83 -15.40 8.02
CA TRP A 45 19.66 -14.28 8.46
C TRP A 45 20.41 -14.62 9.74
N GLU A 46 21.39 -13.76 10.09
CA GLU A 46 22.15 -13.87 11.33
C GLU A 46 22.04 -12.59 12.16
N GLY A 47 22.02 -12.74 13.48
CA GLY A 47 22.23 -11.66 14.43
C GLY A 47 23.36 -12.02 15.40
N THR A 48 24.37 -11.17 15.46
CA THR A 48 25.54 -11.34 16.33
C THR A 48 25.39 -10.48 17.58
N LEU A 49 25.49 -11.11 18.75
CA LEU A 49 25.59 -10.42 20.04
C LEU A 49 26.98 -9.79 20.19
N THR A 50 27.17 -8.63 19.58
CA THR A 50 28.49 -8.00 19.38
C THR A 50 29.06 -7.40 20.67
N THR A 51 28.18 -6.93 21.54
CA THR A 51 28.53 -6.49 22.90
C THR A 51 27.43 -6.96 23.83
N TYR A 52 27.81 -7.62 24.92
CA TYR A 52 26.87 -8.10 25.91
C TYR A 52 27.27 -7.61 27.28
N ALA A 53 26.47 -6.72 27.86
CA ALA A 53 26.67 -6.20 29.20
C ALA A 53 25.63 -6.73 30.21
N GLY A 54 24.94 -7.82 29.85
CA GLY A 54 24.02 -8.54 30.73
C GLY A 54 22.61 -7.95 30.82
N GLY A 55 21.77 -8.60 31.63
CA GLY A 55 20.40 -8.19 31.96
C GLY A 55 19.32 -9.03 31.27
N THR A 56 18.17 -9.15 31.93
CA THR A 56 17.04 -10.03 31.57
C THR A 56 16.14 -9.49 30.45
N ILE A 57 16.62 -8.56 29.63
CA ILE A 57 15.78 -7.81 28.69
C ILE A 57 16.43 -7.65 27.30
N ASN A 58 17.55 -8.34 27.05
CA ASN A 58 18.10 -8.44 25.71
C ASN A 58 17.56 -9.72 25.09
N GLU A 59 16.94 -9.63 23.92
CA GLU A 59 16.41 -10.78 23.19
C GLU A 59 16.59 -10.58 21.69
N ILE A 60 16.75 -11.68 20.98
CA ILE A 60 16.73 -11.70 19.51
C ILE A 60 15.72 -12.74 19.06
N PHE A 61 14.84 -12.37 18.13
CA PHE A 61 13.63 -13.13 17.85
C PHE A 61 13.03 -12.79 16.49
N VAL A 62 11.91 -13.44 16.18
CA VAL A 62 11.00 -13.07 15.09
C VAL A 62 9.67 -12.57 15.63
N ALA A 63 9.15 -11.48 15.07
CA ALA A 63 7.84 -10.91 15.42
C ALA A 63 7.24 -10.19 14.20
N ALA A 64 5.98 -9.75 14.29
CA ALA A 64 5.34 -9.00 13.21
C ALA A 64 6.06 -7.65 12.99
N VAL A 65 6.44 -7.35 11.75
CA VAL A 65 7.17 -6.10 11.44
C VAL A 65 6.30 -4.85 11.55
N ALA A 66 4.97 -5.04 11.65
CA ALA A 66 4.00 -3.99 11.89
C ALA A 66 3.92 -3.56 13.38
N ASP A 67 4.40 -4.40 14.31
CA ASP A 67 4.26 -4.16 15.75
C ASP A 67 4.90 -2.83 16.21
N ASP A 68 4.27 -2.20 17.20
CA ASP A 68 4.79 -0.97 17.79
C ASP A 68 6.00 -1.26 18.70
N ILE A 69 7.16 -0.79 18.24
CA ILE A 69 8.45 -0.91 18.90
C ILE A 69 8.73 0.20 19.95
N SER A 70 7.72 1.01 20.30
CA SER A 70 7.89 2.21 21.13
C SER A 70 8.03 1.99 22.64
N THR A 71 7.64 0.82 23.19
CA THR A 71 7.64 0.56 24.64
C THR A 71 8.60 -0.56 25.07
N ALA A 72 8.90 -0.59 26.38
CA ALA A 72 10.01 -1.30 27.01
C ALA A 72 9.65 -2.69 27.58
N LEU A 73 8.57 -3.31 27.16
CA LEU A 73 8.11 -4.56 27.75
C LEU A 73 7.89 -5.55 26.62
N GLY A 74 8.38 -6.78 26.84
CA GLY A 74 8.49 -7.84 25.85
C GLY A 74 7.21 -8.00 25.05
N PHE A 75 7.38 -8.42 23.81
CA PHE A 75 6.30 -8.93 22.99
C PHE A 75 5.50 -9.90 23.87
N SER A 76 4.26 -9.56 24.21
CA SER A 76 3.33 -10.48 24.84
C SER A 76 2.49 -11.06 23.72
N GLY A 77 2.69 -12.34 23.41
CA GLY A 77 2.07 -13.02 22.27
C GLY A 77 2.93 -13.04 20.99
N ASP A 78 2.79 -14.15 20.26
CA ASP A 78 3.16 -14.41 18.86
C ASP A 78 4.61 -14.08 18.44
N PHE A 79 5.62 -14.58 19.15
CA PHE A 79 7.03 -14.49 18.72
C PHE A 79 7.82 -15.76 19.03
N THR A 80 8.91 -16.02 18.31
CA THR A 80 9.93 -17.02 18.71
C THR A 80 11.26 -16.36 18.95
N GLY A 81 11.84 -16.54 20.13
CA GLY A 81 13.02 -15.78 20.55
C GLY A 81 13.96 -16.49 21.49
N VAL A 82 15.17 -15.95 21.60
CA VAL A 82 16.15 -16.35 22.60
C VAL A 82 16.53 -15.15 23.47
N ARG A 83 16.47 -15.35 24.78
CA ARG A 83 17.02 -14.43 25.79
C ARG A 83 18.42 -14.87 26.21
N PRO A 84 19.49 -14.14 25.83
CA PRO A 84 20.86 -14.58 26.09
C PRO A 84 21.25 -14.69 27.57
N VAL A 85 20.58 -14.03 28.52
CA VAL A 85 21.03 -14.05 29.92
C VAL A 85 20.93 -15.40 30.59
N ASP A 86 19.90 -16.15 30.25
CA ASP A 86 19.56 -17.43 30.87
C ASP A 86 19.30 -18.52 29.82
N GLY A 87 19.26 -18.18 28.53
CA GLY A 87 18.92 -19.13 27.49
C GLY A 87 17.43 -19.47 27.47
N LEU A 88 16.58 -18.59 28.02
CA LEU A 88 15.14 -18.73 27.87
C LEU A 88 14.77 -18.61 26.39
N VAL A 89 13.90 -19.51 25.97
CA VAL A 89 13.28 -19.52 24.66
C VAL A 89 11.78 -19.38 24.86
N THR A 90 11.20 -18.41 24.17
CA THR A 90 9.75 -18.23 24.05
C THR A 90 9.36 -18.59 22.62
N LYS A 91 8.20 -19.22 22.46
CA LYS A 91 7.64 -19.68 21.18
C LYS A 91 6.32 -18.97 20.88
N PHE A 92 5.82 -19.13 19.64
CA PHE A 92 4.57 -18.49 19.21
C PHE A 92 3.35 -18.88 20.08
N ASP A 93 3.36 -20.08 20.67
CA ASP A 93 2.31 -20.54 21.59
C ASP A 93 2.49 -20.10 23.05
N ASP A 94 3.33 -19.09 23.29
CA ASP A 94 3.76 -18.59 24.60
C ASP A 94 4.47 -19.65 25.47
N SER A 95 4.86 -20.80 24.91
CA SER A 95 5.64 -21.79 25.67
C SER A 95 7.05 -21.29 25.94
N GLU A 96 7.47 -21.43 27.20
CA GLU A 96 8.77 -20.96 27.70
C GLU A 96 9.64 -22.15 28.13
N THR A 97 10.88 -22.21 27.65
CA THR A 97 11.84 -23.26 28.02
C THR A 97 13.24 -22.68 28.18
N ILE A 98 13.90 -23.00 29.29
CA ILE A 98 15.31 -22.63 29.53
C ILE A 98 16.22 -23.75 29.03
N PHE A 99 17.13 -23.45 28.13
CA PHE A 99 18.11 -24.40 27.61
C PHE A 99 19.49 -24.19 28.27
N ALA A 100 20.07 -25.26 28.84
CA ALA A 100 21.33 -25.18 29.59
C ALA A 100 22.54 -24.64 28.78
N GLY A 101 22.56 -24.81 27.45
CA GLY A 101 23.56 -24.22 26.55
C GLY A 101 23.18 -22.85 25.96
N GLY A 102 22.04 -22.30 26.38
CA GLY A 102 21.43 -21.12 25.78
C GLY A 102 22.04 -19.80 26.20
N VAL A 103 22.72 -19.73 27.35
CA VAL A 103 23.35 -18.51 27.88
C VAL A 103 24.33 -17.94 26.86
N GLY A 104 24.04 -16.75 26.35
CA GLY A 104 24.82 -16.09 25.32
C GLY A 104 26.03 -15.34 25.89
N VAL A 105 27.10 -15.32 25.11
CA VAL A 105 28.30 -14.53 25.37
C VAL A 105 28.57 -13.57 24.22
N GLN A 106 29.41 -12.57 24.48
CA GLN A 106 29.84 -11.66 23.44
C GLN A 106 30.49 -12.42 22.29
N GLY A 107 30.02 -12.16 21.07
CA GLY A 107 30.46 -12.80 19.84
C GLY A 107 29.56 -13.95 19.37
N ASP A 108 28.62 -14.42 20.19
CA ASP A 108 27.68 -15.46 19.75
C ASP A 108 26.84 -14.99 18.56
N VAL A 109 26.69 -15.89 17.59
CA VAL A 109 25.87 -15.71 16.39
C VAL A 109 24.60 -16.54 16.53
N TYR A 110 23.46 -15.85 16.48
CA TYR A 110 22.16 -16.49 16.35
C TYR A 110 21.73 -16.44 14.89
N SER A 111 21.55 -17.60 14.27
CA SER A 111 21.06 -17.71 12.90
C SER A 111 19.62 -18.21 12.91
N PHE A 112 18.83 -17.76 11.94
CA PHE A 112 17.41 -18.08 11.86
C PHE A 112 17.11 -18.69 10.50
N GLU A 113 16.42 -19.82 10.50
CA GLU A 113 15.87 -20.48 9.32
C GLU A 113 14.35 -20.50 9.44
N MET A 114 13.69 -19.61 8.69
CA MET A 114 12.24 -19.46 8.71
C MET A 114 11.64 -20.05 7.43
N ASP A 115 10.79 -21.06 7.55
CA ASP A 115 10.07 -21.66 6.43
C ASP A 115 8.59 -21.26 6.52
N LEU A 116 8.13 -20.53 5.52
CA LEU A 116 6.75 -20.03 5.45
C LEU A 116 5.84 -20.97 4.67
N GLY A 117 6.39 -21.95 3.93
CA GLY A 117 5.60 -22.97 3.23
C GLY A 117 5.11 -24.08 4.17
N ILE A 118 5.87 -24.34 5.22
CA ILE A 118 5.47 -25.13 6.39
C ILE A 118 5.80 -24.24 7.58
N PRO A 119 4.84 -23.46 8.13
CA PRO A 119 5.11 -22.46 9.16
C PRO A 119 5.93 -23.02 10.34
N GLN A 120 7.25 -22.81 10.27
CA GLN A 120 8.20 -23.19 11.31
C GLN A 120 9.41 -22.24 11.30
N ILE A 121 10.09 -22.18 12.43
CA ILE A 121 11.37 -21.51 12.55
C ILE A 121 12.38 -22.36 13.31
N GLU A 122 13.60 -22.44 12.79
CA GLU A 122 14.73 -23.03 13.48
C GLU A 122 15.75 -21.93 13.83
N ILE A 123 16.10 -21.83 15.11
CA ILE A 123 17.14 -20.93 15.61
C ILE A 123 18.37 -21.77 15.87
N PHE A 124 19.50 -21.33 15.34
CA PHE A 124 20.82 -21.88 15.57
C PHE A 124 21.61 -20.94 16.46
N LYS A 125 22.48 -21.50 17.30
CA LYS A 125 23.50 -20.74 18.03
C LYS A 125 24.87 -21.25 17.61
N ASN A 126 25.70 -20.35 17.09
CA ASN A 126 27.04 -20.67 16.58
C ASN A 126 27.05 -21.86 15.61
N GLY A 127 26.04 -21.92 14.72
CA GLY A 127 25.89 -22.95 13.69
C GLY A 127 25.33 -24.30 14.19
N SER A 128 25.05 -24.46 15.49
CA SER A 128 24.38 -25.64 16.02
C SER A 128 22.90 -25.36 16.22
N SER A 129 22.03 -26.29 15.79
CA SER A 129 20.59 -26.21 16.04
C SER A 129 20.34 -26.02 17.54
N PHE A 130 19.56 -25.01 17.88
CA PHE A 130 19.30 -24.61 19.26
C PHE A 130 17.81 -24.77 19.60
N VAL A 131 16.92 -24.28 18.73
CA VAL A 131 15.46 -24.37 18.91
C VAL A 131 14.80 -24.63 17.57
N THR A 132 13.87 -25.59 17.55
CA THR A 132 12.87 -25.68 16.48
C THR A 132 11.52 -25.31 17.07
N ASP A 133 10.85 -24.33 16.45
CA ASP A 133 9.47 -23.99 16.73
C ASP A 133 8.57 -24.32 15.54
N THR A 134 7.65 -25.25 15.76
CA THR A 134 6.61 -25.68 14.82
C THR A 134 5.22 -25.19 15.22
N THR A 135 5.15 -24.25 16.19
CA THR A 135 3.89 -23.69 16.70
C THR A 135 3.46 -22.45 15.93
N MET A 136 4.34 -21.88 15.08
CA MET A 136 4.00 -20.81 14.15
C MET A 136 2.83 -21.23 13.26
N THR A 137 1.84 -20.35 13.11
CA THR A 137 0.64 -20.64 12.32
C THR A 137 0.60 -19.84 11.02
N ALA A 138 -0.29 -20.21 10.10
CA ALA A 138 -0.56 -19.39 8.92
C ALA A 138 -1.09 -17.98 9.28
N ALA A 139 -1.79 -17.85 10.41
CA ALA A 139 -2.26 -16.54 10.89
C ALA A 139 -1.10 -15.65 11.33
N ASP A 140 -0.01 -16.23 11.86
CA ASP A 140 1.19 -15.48 12.20
C ASP A 140 1.93 -15.04 10.93
N VAL A 141 2.09 -15.94 9.96
CA VAL A 141 2.66 -15.61 8.65
C VAL A 141 1.91 -14.43 8.00
N ALA A 142 0.58 -14.41 8.10
CA ALA A 142 -0.25 -13.32 7.57
C ALA A 142 0.00 -11.96 8.25
N LYS A 143 0.55 -11.91 9.47
CA LYS A 143 0.96 -10.67 10.16
C LYS A 143 2.28 -10.09 9.63
N GLY A 144 3.00 -10.83 8.79
CA GLY A 144 4.31 -10.42 8.26
C GLY A 144 5.41 -10.52 9.32
N ILE A 145 5.86 -11.76 9.59
CA ILE A 145 6.88 -12.05 10.58
C ILE A 145 8.29 -11.80 10.03
N GLY A 146 9.11 -11.10 10.80
CA GLY A 146 10.49 -10.80 10.43
C GLY A 146 11.43 -10.62 11.62
N PRO A 147 12.72 -10.32 11.35
CA PRO A 147 13.75 -10.16 12.36
C PRO A 147 13.38 -9.07 13.37
N ALA A 148 13.54 -9.35 14.65
CA ALA A 148 13.24 -8.44 15.73
C ALA A 148 14.21 -8.61 16.90
N TYR A 149 14.27 -7.60 17.77
CA TYR A 149 15.14 -7.60 18.94
C TYR A 149 14.59 -6.73 20.06
N THR A 150 15.07 -6.98 21.27
CA THR A 150 15.03 -6.06 22.41
C THR A 150 16.45 -5.87 22.94
N ILE A 151 16.81 -4.65 23.29
CA ILE A 151 18.19 -4.32 23.69
C ILE A 151 18.26 -3.29 24.82
N ALA A 152 19.19 -3.48 25.76
CA ALA A 152 19.44 -2.63 26.92
C ALA A 152 20.91 -2.71 27.38
N ASN A 153 21.25 -1.94 28.42
CA ASN A 153 22.48 -2.07 29.22
C ASN A 153 23.78 -2.04 28.41
N ASN A 154 23.98 -1.06 27.52
CA ASN A 154 25.17 -0.99 26.65
C ASN A 154 25.40 -2.22 25.75
N SER A 155 24.37 -3.05 25.53
CA SER A 155 24.46 -4.17 24.60
C SER A 155 24.39 -3.71 23.14
N LYS A 156 24.92 -4.54 22.24
CA LYS A 156 24.96 -4.30 20.80
C LYS A 156 24.62 -5.58 20.02
N PHE A 157 23.72 -5.44 19.06
CA PHE A 157 23.47 -6.46 18.02
C PHE A 157 23.94 -5.95 16.67
N THR A 158 24.46 -6.88 15.85
CA THR A 158 24.82 -6.66 14.45
C THR A 158 24.10 -7.71 13.60
N PHE A 159 23.33 -7.28 12.60
CA PHE A 159 22.55 -8.17 11.74
C PHE A 159 23.21 -8.37 10.37
N ASN A 160 23.20 -9.61 9.91
CA ASN A 160 23.55 -9.99 8.54
C ASN A 160 22.33 -10.56 7.83
N PHE A 161 21.86 -9.86 6.80
CA PHE A 161 20.76 -10.25 5.93
C PHE A 161 21.24 -10.73 4.55
N GLY A 162 22.53 -11.10 4.45
CA GLY A 162 23.20 -11.49 3.21
C GLY A 162 23.86 -10.34 2.46
N GLN A 163 23.95 -9.15 3.05
CA GLN A 163 24.77 -8.06 2.49
C GLN A 163 26.28 -8.33 2.59
N GLN A 164 26.67 -9.32 3.40
CA GLN A 164 28.02 -9.87 3.50
C GLN A 164 27.92 -11.40 3.66
N SER A 165 29.02 -12.12 3.47
CA SER A 165 29.05 -13.57 3.68
C SER A 165 28.58 -13.93 5.09
N PHE A 166 27.71 -14.95 5.19
CA PHE A 166 27.30 -15.49 6.48
C PHE A 166 28.45 -16.21 7.18
N VAL A 167 28.43 -16.18 8.51
CA VAL A 167 29.37 -16.92 9.34
C VAL A 167 29.05 -18.42 9.28
N HIS A 168 27.77 -18.76 9.30
CA HIS A 168 27.27 -20.12 9.19
C HIS A 168 26.60 -20.36 7.83
N THR A 169 26.81 -21.56 7.29
CA THR A 169 26.19 -21.95 6.01
C THR A 169 24.71 -22.30 6.26
N PRO A 170 23.76 -21.64 5.58
CA PRO A 170 22.35 -21.99 5.67
C PRO A 170 22.08 -23.40 5.16
N SER A 171 21.04 -24.04 5.68
CA SER A 171 20.46 -25.26 5.13
C SER A 171 20.07 -25.08 3.67
N THR A 172 20.07 -26.17 2.91
CA THR A 172 19.75 -26.14 1.47
C THR A 172 18.33 -25.61 1.25
N GLY A 173 18.21 -24.63 0.33
CA GLY A 173 16.92 -24.05 -0.06
C GLY A 173 16.54 -22.76 0.67
N PHE A 174 17.30 -22.34 1.69
CA PHE A 174 17.08 -21.07 2.37
C PHE A 174 17.79 -19.91 1.65
N LEU A 175 17.05 -18.82 1.42
CA LEU A 175 17.56 -17.60 0.79
C LEU A 175 17.89 -16.55 1.86
N SER A 176 18.94 -15.76 1.66
CA SER A 176 19.22 -14.62 2.54
C SER A 176 18.06 -13.62 2.53
N LEU A 177 17.65 -13.12 3.70
CA LEU A 177 16.53 -12.20 3.87
C LEU A 177 16.84 -10.77 3.39
N ASN A 178 16.94 -10.60 2.08
CA ASN A 178 17.14 -9.31 1.45
C ASN A 178 16.27 -9.15 0.21
N SER A 179 16.03 -7.90 -0.17
CA SER A 179 15.19 -7.53 -1.31
C SER A 179 15.58 -8.20 -2.63
N SER A 180 16.85 -8.54 -2.88
CA SER A 180 17.28 -9.23 -4.11
C SER A 180 16.70 -10.64 -4.26
N ASN A 181 16.37 -11.30 -3.14
CA ASN A 181 15.80 -12.63 -3.13
C ASN A 181 14.27 -12.66 -3.07
N LEU A 182 13.62 -11.49 -3.10
CA LEU A 182 12.17 -11.43 -3.24
C LEU A 182 11.73 -11.97 -4.62
N PRO A 183 10.50 -12.48 -4.74
CA PRO A 183 9.93 -12.86 -6.03
C PRO A 183 10.10 -11.74 -7.06
N THR A 184 10.32 -12.12 -8.33
CA THR A 184 10.31 -11.13 -9.42
C THR A 184 8.87 -10.66 -9.61
N PRO A 185 8.62 -9.34 -9.62
CA PRO A 185 7.28 -8.82 -9.79
C PRO A 185 6.74 -9.19 -11.18
N THR A 186 5.43 -9.43 -11.28
CA THR A 186 4.76 -9.72 -12.55
C THR A 186 4.91 -8.56 -13.54
N ILE A 187 4.81 -7.33 -13.03
CA ILE A 187 5.09 -6.09 -13.78
C ILE A 187 6.48 -5.60 -13.36
N ALA A 188 7.43 -5.65 -14.30
CA ALA A 188 8.80 -5.22 -14.06
C ALA A 188 8.94 -3.70 -14.03
N ASP A 189 8.27 -3.01 -14.97
CA ASP A 189 8.21 -1.56 -15.05
C ASP A 189 6.75 -1.08 -14.95
N PRO A 190 6.33 -0.54 -13.79
CA PRO A 190 4.99 0.01 -13.62
C PRO A 190 4.64 1.14 -14.60
N SER A 191 5.62 1.86 -15.14
CA SER A 191 5.38 2.97 -16.07
C SER A 191 4.84 2.53 -17.43
N ASP A 192 4.95 1.25 -17.77
CA ASP A 192 4.31 0.64 -18.94
C ASP A 192 2.77 0.59 -18.81
N TYR A 193 2.22 0.76 -17.60
CA TYR A 193 0.78 0.55 -17.31
C TYR A 193 0.10 1.71 -16.57
N PHE A 194 0.86 2.50 -15.82
CA PHE A 194 0.35 3.68 -15.11
C PHE A 194 1.34 4.83 -15.19
N HIS A 195 0.86 6.02 -15.59
CA HIS A 195 1.69 7.22 -15.66
C HIS A 195 0.98 8.46 -15.11
N THR A 196 1.73 9.26 -14.34
CA THR A 196 1.28 10.57 -13.88
C THR A 196 1.94 11.67 -14.69
N GLU A 197 1.16 12.36 -15.51
CA GLU A 197 1.64 13.39 -16.43
C GLU A 197 1.37 14.80 -15.86
N LEU A 198 2.43 15.62 -15.76
CA LEU A 198 2.33 17.02 -15.36
C LEU A 198 2.57 17.95 -16.54
N TYR A 199 1.72 18.95 -16.71
CA TYR A 199 1.87 19.93 -17.77
C TYR A 199 1.30 21.30 -17.40
N THR A 200 1.71 22.30 -18.18
CA THR A 200 1.14 23.64 -18.15
C THR A 200 0.26 23.79 -19.38
N GLY A 201 -0.99 24.22 -19.17
CA GLY A 201 -1.90 24.47 -20.28
C GLY A 201 -1.40 25.64 -21.13
N ASN A 202 -1.59 25.56 -22.44
CA ASN A 202 -1.13 26.57 -23.39
C ASN A 202 -2.27 27.18 -24.22
N GLY A 203 -3.53 26.80 -23.95
CA GLY A 203 -4.70 27.28 -24.67
C GLY A 203 -4.75 26.91 -26.17
N THR A 204 -3.88 26.01 -26.62
CA THR A 204 -3.76 25.57 -28.03
C THR A 204 -3.53 24.06 -28.08
N SER A 205 -3.39 23.49 -29.28
CA SER A 205 -3.10 22.05 -29.38
C SER A 205 -1.76 21.70 -28.75
N GLN A 206 -1.72 20.68 -27.90
CA GLN A 206 -0.49 20.06 -27.41
C GLN A 206 -0.69 18.56 -27.18
N SER A 207 0.34 17.79 -27.56
CA SER A 207 0.42 16.36 -27.24
C SER A 207 1.25 16.16 -25.97
N ARG A 208 0.84 15.23 -25.14
CA ARG A 208 1.56 14.74 -23.98
C ARG A 208 2.01 13.31 -24.28
N THR A 209 3.30 13.04 -24.03
CA THR A 209 3.95 11.81 -24.50
C THR A 209 4.57 11.00 -23.36
N PHE A 210 4.30 9.69 -23.36
CA PHE A 210 4.82 8.64 -22.48
C PHE A 210 4.71 7.27 -23.21
N ASP A 211 4.97 6.15 -22.54
CA ASP A 211 5.28 4.88 -23.21
C ASP A 211 4.08 3.97 -23.54
N PHE A 212 2.83 4.47 -23.49
CA PHE A 212 1.63 3.70 -23.82
C PHE A 212 0.43 4.54 -24.31
N GLU A 213 -0.55 3.86 -24.93
CA GLU A 213 -1.88 4.41 -25.22
C GLU A 213 -2.79 4.28 -24.00
N PRO A 214 -3.26 5.38 -23.37
CA PRO A 214 -4.08 5.29 -22.17
C PRO A 214 -5.53 4.96 -22.50
N ASP A 215 -6.14 4.08 -21.72
CA ASP A 215 -7.55 3.74 -21.79
C ASP A 215 -8.41 4.56 -20.83
N LEU A 216 -7.84 5.02 -19.71
CA LEU A 216 -8.46 6.00 -18.82
C LEU A 216 -7.50 7.15 -18.56
N ILE A 217 -7.99 8.38 -18.74
CA ILE A 217 -7.28 9.60 -18.35
C ILE A 217 -8.14 10.39 -17.37
N TRP A 218 -7.59 10.64 -16.18
CA TRP A 218 -8.21 11.45 -15.14
C TRP A 218 -7.43 12.77 -14.97
N PHE A 219 -8.01 13.85 -15.45
CA PHE A 219 -7.45 15.20 -15.38
C PHE A 219 -7.88 15.96 -14.13
N LYS A 220 -6.99 16.83 -13.65
CA LYS A 220 -7.32 17.88 -12.69
C LYS A 220 -6.46 19.13 -12.89
N ASP A 221 -7.12 20.28 -12.90
CA ASP A 221 -6.45 21.58 -12.70
C ASP A 221 -6.02 21.73 -11.24
N ARG A 222 -4.74 22.07 -11.05
CA ARG A 222 -4.07 22.19 -9.75
C ARG A 222 -4.01 23.63 -9.27
N SER A 223 -4.18 24.60 -10.15
CA SER A 223 -4.01 26.04 -9.89
C SER A 223 -5.30 26.78 -9.57
N ILE A 224 -6.46 26.26 -9.97
CA ILE A 224 -7.75 26.93 -9.77
C ILE A 224 -8.83 26.00 -9.22
N THR A 225 -9.98 26.59 -8.87
CA THR A 225 -11.20 25.85 -8.55
C THR A 225 -11.87 25.39 -9.85
N ALA A 226 -11.68 24.13 -10.20
CA ALA A 226 -12.22 23.48 -11.39
C ALA A 226 -12.47 22.00 -11.11
N ASN A 227 -13.54 21.46 -11.67
CA ASN A 227 -13.88 20.05 -11.49
C ASN A 227 -12.86 19.13 -12.18
N HIS A 228 -12.84 17.88 -11.77
CA HIS A 228 -12.09 16.84 -12.47
C HIS A 228 -12.69 16.55 -13.85
N SER A 229 -11.89 15.96 -14.75
CA SER A 229 -12.37 15.48 -16.06
C SER A 229 -11.85 14.09 -16.34
N LEU A 230 -12.76 13.13 -16.54
CA LEU A 230 -12.46 11.73 -16.84
C LEU A 230 -12.89 11.41 -18.27
N TYR A 231 -11.96 10.85 -19.03
CA TYR A 231 -12.15 10.36 -20.39
C TYR A 231 -11.63 8.92 -20.47
N ASP A 232 -12.27 8.09 -21.28
CA ASP A 232 -11.77 6.75 -21.59
C ASP A 232 -11.95 6.37 -23.05
N SER A 233 -11.18 5.37 -23.48
CA SER A 233 -11.16 4.86 -24.85
C SER A 233 -12.49 4.25 -25.28
N VAL A 234 -13.22 3.60 -24.35
CA VAL A 234 -14.53 2.97 -24.59
C VAL A 234 -15.59 4.00 -25.00
N ARG A 235 -15.65 5.15 -24.31
CA ARG A 235 -16.63 6.22 -24.60
C ARG A 235 -16.13 7.20 -25.66
N GLY A 236 -14.80 7.33 -25.79
CA GLY A 236 -14.13 8.16 -26.77
C GLY A 236 -13.83 9.59 -26.31
N VAL A 237 -13.13 10.32 -27.17
CA VAL A 237 -12.43 11.58 -26.81
C VAL A 237 -13.36 12.75 -26.46
N THR A 238 -14.64 12.70 -26.84
CA THR A 238 -15.58 13.79 -26.57
C THR A 238 -16.34 13.62 -25.27
N LYS A 239 -16.18 12.51 -24.56
CA LYS A 239 -17.10 12.10 -23.48
C LYS A 239 -16.53 12.35 -22.09
N ARG A 240 -16.82 13.53 -21.55
CA ARG A 240 -16.33 13.96 -20.24
C ARG A 240 -17.30 13.55 -19.13
N LEU A 241 -16.73 12.92 -18.11
CA LEU A 241 -17.33 12.76 -16.79
C LEU A 241 -16.53 13.56 -15.74
N SER A 242 -17.12 13.81 -14.57
CA SER A 242 -16.48 14.55 -13.48
C SER A 242 -16.69 13.85 -12.14
N SER A 243 -15.59 13.46 -11.49
CA SER A 243 -15.62 12.74 -10.21
C SER A 243 -16.13 13.56 -9.03
N SER A 244 -16.12 14.89 -9.12
CA SER A 244 -16.48 15.79 -8.03
C SER A 244 -17.97 16.16 -7.97
N ILE A 245 -18.78 15.69 -8.93
CA ILE A 245 -20.21 16.01 -9.06
C ILE A 245 -21.02 14.81 -9.54
N SER A 246 -22.35 14.88 -9.43
CA SER A 246 -23.29 13.81 -9.82
C SER A 246 -23.81 13.92 -11.26
N ASN A 247 -23.46 14.97 -12.01
CA ASN A 247 -23.90 15.13 -13.39
C ASN A 247 -23.59 13.90 -14.26
N GLY A 248 -24.46 13.64 -15.23
CA GLY A 248 -24.21 12.69 -16.29
C GLY A 248 -23.08 13.13 -17.22
N GLU A 249 -22.82 12.32 -18.24
CA GLU A 249 -21.83 12.56 -19.28
C GLU A 249 -22.11 13.88 -20.02
N SER A 250 -21.03 14.61 -20.33
CA SER A 250 -21.09 15.82 -21.15
C SER A 250 -20.19 15.69 -22.38
N ASN A 251 -20.55 16.39 -23.45
CA ASN A 251 -19.72 16.45 -24.65
C ASN A 251 -18.70 17.59 -24.55
N GLN A 252 -17.44 17.30 -24.82
CA GLN A 252 -16.32 18.23 -24.87
C GLN A 252 -15.51 18.04 -26.17
N THR A 253 -14.67 19.00 -26.50
CA THR A 253 -13.80 18.95 -27.71
C THR A 253 -12.32 19.08 -27.39
N THR A 254 -11.98 19.03 -26.11
CA THR A 254 -10.63 19.30 -25.60
C THR A 254 -9.70 18.12 -25.75
N LEU A 255 -10.09 16.92 -25.33
CA LEU A 255 -9.36 15.71 -25.69
C LEU A 255 -9.65 15.38 -27.16
N THR A 256 -8.61 15.12 -27.94
CA THR A 256 -8.73 14.91 -29.39
C THR A 256 -8.22 13.57 -29.87
N SER A 257 -7.30 12.95 -29.13
CA SER A 257 -6.85 11.59 -29.41
C SER A 257 -6.25 10.95 -28.17
N PHE A 258 -6.51 9.65 -28.04
CA PHE A 258 -5.62 8.71 -27.37
C PHE A 258 -4.56 8.33 -28.41
N ASN A 259 -3.29 8.55 -28.10
CA ASN A 259 -2.17 8.25 -29.00
C ASN A 259 -1.48 6.99 -28.49
N SER A 260 -0.78 6.27 -29.37
CA SER A 260 0.05 5.11 -29.01
C SER A 260 1.09 5.38 -27.91
N ASP A 261 1.43 6.65 -27.72
CA ASP A 261 2.43 7.16 -26.80
C ASP A 261 1.87 8.29 -25.92
N GLY A 262 0.56 8.34 -25.65
CA GLY A 262 -0.05 9.30 -24.73
C GLY A 262 -1.35 9.89 -25.24
N PHE A 263 -1.46 11.22 -25.28
CA PHE A 263 -2.71 11.87 -25.71
C PHE A 263 -2.51 13.26 -26.31
N THR A 264 -3.50 13.73 -27.08
CA THR A 264 -3.51 15.10 -27.62
C THR A 264 -4.71 15.88 -27.10
N ILE A 265 -4.44 17.07 -26.57
CA ILE A 265 -5.44 18.04 -26.10
C ILE A 265 -5.40 19.32 -26.93
N ASN A 266 -6.57 19.94 -27.12
CA ASN A 266 -6.75 21.26 -27.71
C ASN A 266 -7.04 22.31 -26.65
N GLY A 267 -7.04 23.58 -27.05
CA GLY A 267 -7.46 24.68 -26.19
C GLY A 267 -8.95 24.62 -25.86
N ASP A 268 -9.31 25.04 -24.66
CA ASP A 268 -10.71 25.21 -24.25
C ASP A 268 -10.98 26.64 -23.78
N GLY A 269 -12.24 27.06 -23.89
CA GLY A 269 -12.73 28.34 -23.38
C GLY A 269 -13.75 28.14 -22.27
N GLY A 270 -13.36 27.65 -21.09
CA GLY A 270 -14.29 27.41 -19.98
C GLY A 270 -13.63 27.05 -18.63
N GLY A 271 -14.42 27.06 -17.55
CA GLY A 271 -13.97 26.91 -16.16
C GLY A 271 -13.60 25.48 -15.70
N ASP A 272 -13.72 24.47 -16.57
CA ASP A 272 -13.26 23.09 -16.35
C ASP A 272 -12.31 22.64 -17.49
N ALA A 273 -11.65 23.60 -18.13
CA ALA A 273 -10.70 23.35 -19.21
C ALA A 273 -9.56 22.45 -18.73
N ILE A 274 -9.18 21.46 -19.54
CA ILE A 274 -7.99 20.63 -19.30
C ILE A 274 -6.72 21.22 -19.92
N ASN A 275 -6.78 22.44 -20.46
CA ASN A 275 -5.66 23.06 -21.19
C ASN A 275 -5.70 24.59 -21.19
N ALA A 276 -6.26 25.19 -20.13
CA ALA A 276 -6.29 26.64 -20.01
C ALA A 276 -4.88 27.23 -19.95
N SER A 277 -4.65 28.32 -20.68
CA SER A 277 -3.31 28.91 -20.82
C SER A 277 -2.78 29.42 -19.49
N GLY A 278 -1.64 28.89 -19.06
CA GLY A 278 -0.97 29.29 -17.82
C GLY A 278 -1.36 28.48 -16.59
N ASP A 279 -2.42 27.68 -16.67
CA ASP A 279 -2.85 26.81 -15.58
C ASP A 279 -2.00 25.54 -15.51
N SER A 280 -1.90 24.96 -14.33
CA SER A 280 -1.09 23.79 -14.01
C SER A 280 -1.97 22.56 -13.87
N PHE A 281 -1.70 21.51 -14.65
CA PHE A 281 -2.51 20.31 -14.70
C PHE A 281 -1.76 19.08 -14.20
N VAL A 282 -2.54 18.06 -13.85
CA VAL A 282 -2.11 16.66 -13.74
C VAL A 282 -3.08 15.79 -14.52
N ALA A 283 -2.57 14.74 -15.15
CA ALA A 283 -3.35 13.65 -15.72
C ALA A 283 -2.81 12.33 -15.18
N TRP A 284 -3.68 11.52 -14.57
CA TRP A 284 -3.37 10.14 -14.21
C TRP A 284 -3.90 9.23 -15.30
N ASN A 285 -3.04 8.35 -15.82
CA ASN A 285 -3.28 7.58 -17.03
C ASN A 285 -3.15 6.10 -16.71
N TRP A 286 -4.15 5.30 -17.09
CA TRP A 286 -4.15 3.84 -16.97
C TRP A 286 -4.36 3.19 -18.33
N ILE A 287 -3.76 2.03 -18.54
CA ILE A 287 -4.06 1.13 -19.67
C ILE A 287 -4.93 -0.04 -19.19
N GLU A 288 -5.93 -0.40 -19.98
CA GLU A 288 -6.81 -1.54 -19.76
C GLU A 288 -6.07 -2.86 -20.03
N GLY A 289 -6.38 -3.87 -19.24
CA GLY A 289 -5.91 -5.24 -19.44
C GLY A 289 -5.85 -6.05 -18.15
N SER A 290 -5.89 -7.38 -18.31
CA SER A 290 -5.75 -8.31 -17.19
C SER A 290 -4.34 -8.30 -16.55
N THR A 291 -3.31 -7.93 -17.30
CA THR A 291 -1.94 -7.80 -16.76
C THR A 291 -1.81 -6.68 -15.73
N PRO A 292 -2.26 -5.43 -16.01
CA PRO A 292 -2.33 -4.38 -14.99
C PRO A 292 -3.52 -4.51 -14.04
N GLY A 293 -4.43 -5.45 -14.29
CA GLY A 293 -5.64 -5.65 -13.48
C GLY A 293 -6.59 -4.45 -13.59
N PHE A 294 -6.86 -3.95 -14.80
CA PHE A 294 -7.78 -2.84 -15.04
C PHE A 294 -8.74 -3.16 -16.19
N ASP A 295 -10.02 -2.86 -16.05
CA ASP A 295 -11.07 -3.10 -17.06
C ASP A 295 -12.09 -1.95 -17.06
N ILE A 296 -12.62 -1.62 -18.24
CA ILE A 296 -13.63 -0.58 -18.46
C ILE A 296 -14.88 -1.20 -19.10
N VAL A 297 -15.96 -1.29 -18.34
CA VAL A 297 -17.20 -1.94 -18.79
C VAL A 297 -18.28 -0.90 -19.05
N SER A 298 -18.74 -0.78 -20.29
CA SER A 298 -19.93 0.00 -20.66
C SER A 298 -21.14 -0.92 -20.79
N TYR A 299 -22.24 -0.58 -20.12
CA TYR A 299 -23.49 -1.35 -20.18
C TYR A 299 -24.72 -0.44 -20.20
N THR A 300 -25.89 -1.04 -20.45
CA THR A 300 -27.20 -0.36 -20.43
C THR A 300 -28.01 -0.94 -19.30
N GLY A 301 -28.54 -0.08 -18.43
CA GLY A 301 -29.30 -0.53 -17.27
C GLY A 301 -30.59 -1.22 -17.68
N THR A 302 -30.95 -2.25 -16.91
CA THR A 302 -32.10 -3.12 -17.16
C THR A 302 -33.24 -2.87 -16.18
N GLY A 303 -33.01 -2.09 -15.12
CA GLY A 303 -33.97 -1.89 -14.02
C GLY A 303 -34.28 -3.17 -13.24
N SER A 304 -33.42 -4.19 -13.32
CA SER A 304 -33.56 -5.47 -12.63
C SER A 304 -32.18 -6.05 -12.32
N ALA A 305 -32.02 -6.67 -11.15
CA ALA A 305 -30.74 -7.23 -10.73
C ALA A 305 -30.19 -8.22 -11.77
N HIS A 306 -28.91 -8.06 -12.12
CA HIS A 306 -28.22 -8.93 -13.09
C HIS A 306 -26.70 -8.81 -12.93
N THR A 307 -25.98 -9.67 -13.65
CA THR A 307 -24.52 -9.67 -13.70
C THR A 307 -24.01 -9.00 -14.97
N GLU A 308 -22.95 -8.21 -14.84
CA GLU A 308 -22.18 -7.64 -15.93
C GLU A 308 -20.81 -8.32 -16.02
N ALA A 309 -20.39 -8.65 -17.24
CA ALA A 309 -19.12 -9.35 -17.48
C ALA A 309 -17.94 -8.37 -17.52
N HIS A 310 -16.77 -8.85 -17.08
CA HIS A 310 -15.50 -8.09 -17.13
C HIS A 310 -14.32 -9.00 -17.52
N SER A 311 -13.19 -8.38 -17.90
CA SER A 311 -12.04 -9.08 -18.48
C SER A 311 -10.79 -9.15 -17.58
N LEU A 312 -10.92 -8.83 -16.29
CA LEU A 312 -9.82 -8.85 -15.32
C LEU A 312 -9.14 -10.23 -15.17
N GLY A 313 -9.88 -11.34 -15.28
CA GLY A 313 -9.36 -12.68 -14.98
C GLY A 313 -9.01 -12.89 -13.50
N ALA A 314 -9.48 -11.98 -12.64
CA ALA A 314 -9.34 -11.93 -11.20
C ALA A 314 -10.54 -11.17 -10.62
N VAL A 315 -10.83 -11.38 -9.33
CA VAL A 315 -11.90 -10.67 -8.63
C VAL A 315 -11.53 -9.18 -8.53
N PRO A 316 -12.40 -8.23 -8.92
CA PRO A 316 -12.16 -6.81 -8.70
C PRO A 316 -12.06 -6.47 -7.20
N ASP A 317 -10.99 -5.76 -6.83
CA ASP A 317 -10.77 -5.22 -5.49
C ASP A 317 -11.40 -3.84 -5.30
N MET A 318 -11.61 -3.12 -6.40
CA MET A 318 -12.32 -1.83 -6.44
C MET A 318 -13.14 -1.72 -7.72
N MET A 319 -14.39 -1.28 -7.60
CA MET A 319 -15.24 -0.95 -8.74
C MET A 319 -15.83 0.44 -8.56
N ILE A 320 -15.85 1.24 -9.61
CA ILE A 320 -16.49 2.56 -9.64
C ILE A 320 -17.52 2.56 -10.76
N VAL A 321 -18.80 2.73 -10.41
CA VAL A 321 -19.91 2.75 -11.36
C VAL A 321 -20.51 4.15 -11.46
N LYS A 322 -20.82 4.57 -12.69
CA LYS A 322 -21.48 5.84 -12.97
C LYS A 322 -22.57 5.71 -14.03
N ASN A 323 -23.77 6.16 -13.66
CA ASN A 323 -24.83 6.48 -14.61
C ASN A 323 -24.42 7.71 -15.46
N ARG A 324 -24.48 7.58 -16.78
CA ARG A 324 -24.08 8.61 -17.75
C ARG A 324 -25.23 9.49 -18.21
N ASP A 325 -26.47 9.08 -18.03
CA ASP A 325 -27.65 9.79 -18.57
C ASP A 325 -28.44 10.56 -17.51
N ALA A 326 -28.15 10.32 -16.22
CA ALA A 326 -28.84 10.94 -15.10
C ALA A 326 -27.90 11.68 -14.11
N ILE A 327 -28.52 12.53 -13.28
CA ILE A 327 -27.85 13.19 -12.15
C ILE A 327 -27.83 12.19 -10.99
N GLU A 328 -26.84 11.32 -11.00
CA GLU A 328 -26.65 10.26 -10.00
C GLU A 328 -25.21 10.23 -9.48
N ASP A 329 -25.05 9.84 -8.22
CA ASP A 329 -23.75 9.72 -7.57
C ASP A 329 -22.90 8.59 -8.20
N TRP A 330 -21.58 8.68 -7.99
CA TRP A 330 -20.62 7.65 -8.38
C TRP A 330 -20.53 6.61 -7.26
N PHE A 331 -21.04 5.40 -7.46
CA PHE A 331 -20.98 4.37 -6.42
C PHE A 331 -19.72 3.54 -6.53
N VAL A 332 -19.12 3.28 -5.37
CA VAL A 332 -17.82 2.62 -5.25
C VAL A 332 -17.94 1.39 -4.37
N TYR A 333 -17.54 0.25 -4.92
CA TYR A 333 -17.23 -0.97 -4.21
C TYR A 333 -15.74 -0.97 -3.89
N HIS A 334 -15.36 -1.44 -2.69
CA HIS A 334 -13.97 -1.67 -2.33
C HIS A 334 -13.89 -2.87 -1.40
N GLN A 335 -13.05 -3.87 -1.69
CA GLN A 335 -13.00 -5.13 -0.94
C GLN A 335 -12.73 -4.98 0.57
N GLY A 336 -12.09 -3.89 0.96
CA GLY A 336 -11.77 -3.57 2.36
C GLY A 336 -12.78 -2.68 3.09
N ILE A 337 -13.91 -2.31 2.48
CA ILE A 337 -14.85 -1.35 3.10
C ILE A 337 -15.54 -1.91 4.35
N ASP A 338 -15.86 -3.20 4.34
CA ASP A 338 -16.56 -3.94 5.39
C ASP A 338 -16.19 -5.43 5.29
N SER A 339 -16.59 -6.24 6.28
CA SER A 339 -16.53 -7.71 6.21
C SER A 339 -17.40 -8.34 5.12
N THR A 340 -18.45 -7.65 4.67
CA THR A 340 -19.32 -7.99 3.54
C THR A 340 -19.38 -6.81 2.57
N PRO A 341 -18.34 -6.57 1.75
CA PRO A 341 -18.21 -5.36 0.93
C PRO A 341 -19.40 -5.09 0.00
N GLU A 342 -20.04 -6.14 -0.51
CA GLU A 342 -21.22 -6.08 -1.37
C GLU A 342 -22.50 -5.61 -0.67
N GLY A 343 -22.50 -5.54 0.67
CA GLY A 343 -23.56 -4.97 1.50
C GLY A 343 -23.40 -3.46 1.78
N ASP A 344 -22.33 -2.83 1.28
CA ASP A 344 -22.00 -1.44 1.53
C ASP A 344 -21.63 -0.68 0.24
N ARG A 345 -21.60 0.64 0.33
CA ARG A 345 -21.07 1.51 -0.73
C ARG A 345 -20.30 2.69 -0.18
N LEU A 346 -19.38 3.19 -1.00
CA LEU A 346 -18.89 4.57 -0.92
C LEU A 346 -19.43 5.38 -2.11
N LYS A 347 -19.21 6.69 -2.05
CA LYS A 347 -19.51 7.63 -3.13
C LYS A 347 -18.27 8.41 -3.53
N LEU A 348 -17.83 8.33 -4.78
CA LEU A 348 -16.60 8.99 -5.24
C LEU A 348 -16.68 10.52 -5.20
N ASN A 349 -17.89 11.05 -5.34
CA ASN A 349 -18.22 12.48 -5.39
C ASN A 349 -18.74 13.03 -4.04
N SER A 350 -18.43 12.37 -2.92
CA SER A 350 -18.91 12.77 -1.61
C SER A 350 -17.93 12.48 -0.48
N THR A 351 -17.95 13.36 0.51
CA THR A 351 -17.20 13.19 1.76
C THR A 351 -17.82 12.13 2.66
N THR A 352 -19.05 11.66 2.40
CA THR A 352 -19.74 10.69 3.28
C THR A 352 -18.92 9.40 3.42
N GLY A 353 -18.90 8.82 4.63
CA GLY A 353 -18.27 7.52 4.90
C GLY A 353 -19.01 6.36 4.23
N SER A 354 -18.67 5.11 4.59
CA SER A 354 -19.40 3.94 4.10
C SER A 354 -20.85 3.95 4.57
N SER A 355 -21.73 3.31 3.81
CA SER A 355 -23.14 3.19 4.17
C SER A 355 -23.73 1.91 3.58
N ALA A 356 -24.56 1.25 4.39
CA ALA A 356 -25.28 0.05 3.99
C ALA A 356 -26.06 0.28 2.69
N SER A 357 -25.99 -0.72 1.81
CA SER A 357 -26.43 -0.60 0.43
C SER A 357 -26.79 -1.95 -0.16
N THR A 358 -27.77 -1.96 -1.06
CA THR A 358 -28.12 -3.13 -1.88
C THR A 358 -27.63 -3.00 -3.31
N VAL A 359 -26.92 -1.94 -3.67
CA VAL A 359 -26.55 -1.62 -5.07
C VAL A 359 -25.72 -2.71 -5.77
N TRP A 360 -25.06 -3.58 -5.01
CA TRP A 360 -24.31 -4.75 -5.51
C TRP A 360 -25.08 -6.08 -5.35
N ASP A 361 -26.39 -5.99 -5.10
CA ASP A 361 -27.32 -7.10 -4.84
C ASP A 361 -26.83 -8.08 -3.75
N SER A 362 -26.06 -7.58 -2.77
CA SER A 362 -25.40 -8.42 -1.73
C SER A 362 -24.67 -9.64 -2.33
N THR A 363 -24.13 -9.50 -3.53
CA THR A 363 -23.43 -10.55 -4.25
C THR A 363 -22.00 -10.11 -4.55
N ALA A 364 -21.02 -10.81 -3.95
CA ALA A 364 -19.62 -10.54 -4.19
C ALA A 364 -19.26 -10.74 -5.69
N PRO A 365 -18.42 -9.87 -6.27
CA PRO A 365 -17.95 -10.06 -7.63
C PRO A 365 -17.09 -11.33 -7.74
N THR A 366 -16.96 -11.84 -8.95
CA THR A 366 -16.15 -13.02 -9.28
C THR A 366 -14.99 -12.63 -10.18
N ASP A 367 -14.24 -13.60 -10.70
CA ASP A 367 -13.15 -13.36 -11.64
C ASP A 367 -13.61 -12.97 -13.06
N SER A 368 -14.92 -12.99 -13.32
CA SER A 368 -15.50 -12.80 -14.66
C SER A 368 -16.78 -11.98 -14.69
N VAL A 369 -17.47 -11.78 -13.56
CA VAL A 369 -18.68 -10.94 -13.48
C VAL A 369 -18.76 -10.17 -12.16
N PHE A 370 -19.41 -9.01 -12.19
CA PHE A 370 -19.92 -8.29 -11.02
C PHE A 370 -21.44 -8.18 -11.08
N THR A 371 -22.10 -7.98 -9.93
CA THR A 371 -23.56 -7.87 -9.85
C THR A 371 -23.97 -6.45 -9.51
N VAL A 372 -25.04 -5.97 -10.16
CA VAL A 372 -25.73 -4.72 -9.82
C VAL A 372 -27.20 -5.03 -9.50
N SER A 373 -27.79 -4.31 -8.53
CA SER A 373 -29.21 -4.43 -8.19
C SER A 373 -30.11 -3.72 -9.20
N ASP A 374 -31.37 -3.46 -8.84
CA ASP A 374 -32.31 -2.62 -9.59
C ASP A 374 -32.24 -1.12 -9.23
N ASP A 375 -31.26 -0.71 -8.41
CA ASP A 375 -31.09 0.67 -7.97
C ASP A 375 -30.69 1.61 -9.13
N ASP A 376 -31.38 2.75 -9.25
CA ASP A 376 -31.16 3.73 -10.32
C ASP A 376 -29.69 4.19 -10.51
N PRO A 377 -28.89 4.45 -9.45
CA PRO A 377 -27.51 4.90 -9.60
C PRO A 377 -26.55 3.90 -10.26
N VAL A 378 -26.94 2.61 -10.35
CA VAL A 378 -26.11 1.54 -10.94
C VAL A 378 -26.80 0.77 -12.06
N ASN A 379 -28.14 0.83 -12.18
CA ASN A 379 -28.85 -0.03 -13.13
C ASN A 379 -30.23 0.49 -13.56
N LYS A 380 -30.44 1.81 -13.58
CA LYS A 380 -31.69 2.40 -14.10
C LYS A 380 -31.99 1.92 -15.52
N LEU A 381 -33.22 1.48 -15.76
CA LEU A 381 -33.69 1.00 -17.07
C LEU A 381 -33.40 2.03 -18.18
N ASP A 382 -32.82 1.54 -19.28
CA ASP A 382 -32.48 2.28 -20.51
C ASP A 382 -31.40 3.36 -20.38
N ASP A 383 -30.91 3.66 -19.17
CA ASP A 383 -29.78 4.57 -18.98
C ASP A 383 -28.45 3.86 -19.31
N ALA A 384 -27.50 4.62 -19.83
CA ALA A 384 -26.15 4.14 -20.13
C ALA A 384 -25.23 4.26 -18.91
N PHE A 385 -24.44 3.23 -18.64
CA PHE A 385 -23.51 3.19 -17.50
C PHE A 385 -22.07 2.95 -17.96
N ILE A 386 -21.12 3.30 -17.10
CA ILE A 386 -19.71 2.95 -17.21
C ILE A 386 -19.22 2.45 -15.85
N ALA A 387 -18.44 1.38 -15.85
CA ALA A 387 -17.77 0.84 -14.69
C ALA A 387 -16.26 0.81 -14.92
N TYR A 388 -15.49 1.27 -13.93
CA TYR A 388 -14.04 1.12 -13.88
C TYR A 388 -13.70 0.11 -12.80
N LEU A 389 -13.02 -0.97 -13.16
CA LEU A 389 -12.74 -2.08 -12.27
C LEU A 389 -11.24 -2.31 -12.17
N TRP A 390 -10.74 -2.45 -10.94
CA TRP A 390 -9.36 -2.81 -10.69
C TRP A 390 -9.24 -4.07 -9.85
N ALA A 391 -8.30 -4.93 -10.20
CA ALA A 391 -7.81 -6.03 -9.39
C ALA A 391 -6.37 -5.75 -8.92
N GLU A 392 -6.04 -6.25 -7.74
CA GLU A 392 -4.72 -6.16 -7.13
C GLU A 392 -3.70 -6.99 -7.91
N ILE A 393 -2.57 -6.38 -8.26
CA ILE A 393 -1.43 -7.05 -8.87
C ILE A 393 -0.22 -6.84 -7.98
N GLU A 394 0.31 -7.94 -7.42
CA GLU A 394 1.45 -7.90 -6.48
C GLU A 394 2.64 -7.12 -7.05
N GLY A 395 3.10 -6.12 -6.29
CA GLY A 395 4.22 -5.26 -6.68
C GLY A 395 3.86 -4.13 -7.65
N PHE A 396 2.61 -4.04 -8.12
CA PHE A 396 2.11 -2.98 -9.01
C PHE A 396 0.96 -2.18 -8.42
N SER A 397 -0.13 -2.83 -8.01
CA SER A 397 -1.30 -2.17 -7.41
C SER A 397 -1.61 -2.79 -6.05
N LYS A 398 -2.24 -2.02 -5.15
CA LYS A 398 -2.68 -2.49 -3.82
C LYS A 398 -4.00 -1.82 -3.46
N PHE A 399 -4.96 -2.62 -3.03
CA PHE A 399 -6.26 -2.16 -2.54
C PHE A 399 -6.44 -2.69 -1.12
N GLY A 400 -6.55 -1.80 -0.14
CA GLY A 400 -6.49 -2.23 1.25
C GLY A 400 -7.09 -1.24 2.22
N THR A 401 -6.86 -1.53 3.50
CA THR A 401 -7.32 -0.70 4.61
C THR A 401 -6.19 -0.32 5.53
N TYR A 402 -6.43 0.70 6.34
CA TYR A 402 -5.63 0.96 7.53
C TYR A 402 -6.47 1.68 8.59
N THR A 403 -6.00 1.61 9.84
CA THR A 403 -6.60 2.31 10.97
C THR A 403 -5.69 3.44 11.41
N GLY A 404 -6.23 4.65 11.52
CA GLY A 404 -5.50 5.80 12.02
C GLY A 404 -5.24 5.71 13.52
N ASP A 405 -4.11 6.26 13.96
CA ASP A 405 -3.72 6.32 15.38
C ASP A 405 -3.78 7.75 15.96
N GLY A 406 -3.91 8.78 15.11
CA GLY A 406 -3.88 10.18 15.55
C GLY A 406 -2.50 10.70 15.94
N ALA A 407 -1.44 9.94 15.70
CA ALA A 407 -0.06 10.36 15.97
C ALA A 407 0.56 11.10 14.78
N ALA A 408 1.36 12.13 15.06
CA ALA A 408 2.10 12.84 14.00
C ALA A 408 3.11 11.93 13.27
N ASN A 409 3.52 10.84 13.91
CA ASN A 409 4.30 9.77 13.31
C ASN A 409 3.43 8.50 13.21
N GLY A 410 2.37 8.60 12.41
CA GLY A 410 1.29 7.63 12.36
C GLY A 410 1.66 6.29 11.73
N PRO A 411 0.65 5.45 11.41
CA PRO A 411 0.87 4.11 10.91
C PRO A 411 1.66 4.11 9.60
N PHE A 412 2.44 3.05 9.43
CA PHE A 412 2.99 2.68 8.13
C PHE A 412 2.06 1.64 7.50
N VAL A 413 1.76 1.83 6.21
CA VAL A 413 0.91 0.95 5.42
C VAL A 413 1.76 0.32 4.33
N TRP A 414 1.82 -1.00 4.34
CA TRP A 414 2.59 -1.77 3.37
C TRP A 414 1.82 -1.95 2.06
N CYS A 415 2.46 -1.61 0.94
CA CYS A 415 1.95 -1.85 -0.40
C CYS A 415 2.75 -2.91 -1.17
N GLY A 416 4.00 -3.19 -0.78
CA GLY A 416 4.90 -4.07 -1.54
C GLY A 416 5.61 -3.39 -2.71
N PHE A 417 5.47 -2.06 -2.82
CA PHE A 417 6.10 -1.23 -3.83
C PHE A 417 6.20 0.22 -3.35
N ARG A 418 6.98 1.03 -4.05
CA ARG A 418 6.96 2.49 -3.86
C ARG A 418 5.78 3.07 -4.62
N PRO A 419 4.84 3.79 -3.97
CA PRO A 419 3.71 4.37 -4.69
C PRO A 419 4.14 5.46 -5.69
N ALA A 420 3.60 5.39 -6.91
CA ALA A 420 3.48 6.51 -7.84
C ALA A 420 2.24 7.33 -7.54
N PHE A 421 1.13 6.66 -7.19
CA PHE A 421 -0.16 7.26 -6.88
C PHE A 421 -0.80 6.58 -5.68
N LEU A 422 -1.51 7.37 -4.87
CA LEU A 422 -2.33 6.93 -3.76
C LEU A 422 -3.63 7.72 -3.77
N ILE A 423 -4.76 7.01 -3.69
CA ILE A 423 -6.04 7.59 -3.30
C ILE A 423 -6.53 6.92 -2.02
N THR A 424 -6.96 7.71 -1.03
CA THR A 424 -7.47 7.19 0.24
C THR A 424 -8.77 7.87 0.65
N LYS A 425 -9.61 7.12 1.37
CA LYS A 425 -10.94 7.54 1.80
C LYS A 425 -11.23 7.03 3.20
N ARG A 426 -11.65 7.95 4.07
CA ARG A 426 -12.21 7.60 5.38
C ARG A 426 -13.56 6.89 5.21
N THR A 427 -13.77 5.81 5.96
CA THR A 427 -14.98 4.98 5.86
C THR A 427 -15.89 5.07 7.08
N ASP A 428 -15.37 5.25 8.30
CA ASP A 428 -16.19 5.27 9.53
C ASP A 428 -17.10 6.50 9.66
N ILE A 429 -16.71 7.63 9.06
CA ILE A 429 -17.47 8.89 9.05
C ILE A 429 -17.03 9.73 7.85
N ALA A 430 -17.60 10.92 7.71
CA ALA A 430 -17.23 11.85 6.67
C ALA A 430 -15.72 12.20 6.67
N GLY A 431 -15.15 12.18 5.47
CA GLY A 431 -13.77 12.56 5.14
C GLY A 431 -13.56 12.51 3.63
N ASP A 432 -12.66 13.34 3.11
CA ASP A 432 -12.46 13.52 1.66
C ASP A 432 -11.76 12.31 0.98
N TRP A 433 -11.90 12.18 -0.35
CA TRP A 433 -11.08 11.28 -1.18
C TRP A 433 -9.76 11.95 -1.55
N LEU A 434 -8.72 11.70 -0.76
CA LEU A 434 -7.42 12.35 -0.93
C LEU A 434 -6.58 11.66 -1.99
N MET A 435 -6.03 12.42 -2.95
CA MET A 435 -5.19 11.93 -4.05
C MET A 435 -3.78 12.53 -3.98
N MET A 436 -2.76 11.68 -3.83
CA MET A 436 -1.34 12.04 -3.77
C MET A 436 -0.55 11.27 -4.84
N ASP A 437 0.50 11.87 -5.38
CA ASP A 437 1.44 11.18 -6.27
C ASP A 437 2.88 11.68 -6.12
N SER A 438 3.81 10.84 -6.57
CA SER A 438 5.24 11.11 -6.49
C SER A 438 5.74 12.06 -7.59
N ALA A 439 4.96 12.30 -8.65
CA ALA A 439 5.32 13.25 -9.70
C ALA A 439 5.20 14.70 -9.21
N ARG A 440 4.13 15.02 -8.46
CA ARG A 440 3.92 16.37 -7.87
C ARG A 440 4.84 16.63 -6.68
N ASN A 441 5.14 15.61 -5.87
CA ASN A 441 6.07 15.64 -4.74
C ASN A 441 7.18 14.58 -4.91
N ILE A 442 8.29 15.00 -5.50
CA ILE A 442 9.44 14.11 -5.75
C ILE A 442 10.27 13.76 -4.49
N PHE A 443 10.00 14.43 -3.37
CA PHE A 443 10.66 14.20 -2.08
C PHE A 443 9.65 14.07 -0.96
N ASN A 444 9.99 13.24 0.03
CA ASN A 444 9.32 13.23 1.32
C ASN A 444 9.68 14.51 2.10
N VAL A 445 8.78 15.05 2.91
CA VAL A 445 7.39 14.60 3.11
C VAL A 445 6.51 15.00 1.91
N ILE A 446 5.62 14.10 1.48
CA ILE A 446 4.58 14.39 0.50
C ILE A 446 3.58 15.35 1.12
N THR A 447 3.40 16.50 0.48
CA THR A 447 2.53 17.59 0.96
C THR A 447 1.41 17.92 -0.01
N LYS A 448 1.62 17.83 -1.32
CA LYS A 448 0.58 18.17 -2.30
C LYS A 448 -0.47 17.07 -2.38
N ARG A 449 -1.73 17.50 -2.28
CA ARG A 449 -2.90 16.63 -2.46
C ARG A 449 -3.92 17.29 -3.38
N LEU A 450 -4.68 16.45 -4.07
CA LEU A 450 -5.95 16.81 -4.70
C LEU A 450 -7.08 16.01 -4.03
N ILE A 451 -8.33 16.35 -4.33
CA ILE A 451 -9.51 15.78 -3.69
C ILE A 451 -10.53 15.40 -4.76
N SER A 452 -10.78 14.10 -4.95
CA SER A 452 -11.64 13.60 -6.03
C SER A 452 -13.08 14.11 -5.95
N ASP A 453 -13.61 14.26 -4.73
CA ASP A 453 -14.95 14.73 -4.40
C ASP A 453 -15.04 16.27 -4.28
N SER A 454 -14.06 17.01 -4.81
CA SER A 454 -14.02 18.47 -4.75
C SER A 454 -13.51 19.08 -6.05
N ASN A 455 -13.85 20.35 -6.26
CA ASN A 455 -13.29 21.15 -7.35
C ASN A 455 -12.12 22.03 -6.91
N VAL A 456 -11.77 22.03 -5.61
CA VAL A 456 -10.67 22.85 -5.09
C VAL A 456 -9.35 22.46 -5.77
N GLY A 457 -8.47 23.44 -5.96
CA GLY A 457 -7.12 23.22 -6.47
C GLY A 457 -6.22 22.44 -5.51
N GLU A 458 -4.93 22.37 -5.84
CA GLU A 458 -3.92 21.67 -5.05
C GLU A 458 -3.80 22.29 -3.65
N GLY A 459 -3.84 21.45 -2.62
CA GLY A 459 -3.58 21.85 -1.22
C GLY A 459 -2.37 21.13 -0.64
N THR A 460 -1.90 21.59 0.52
CA THR A 460 -0.62 21.17 1.11
C THR A 460 -0.72 20.49 2.49
N THR A 461 -1.90 19.98 2.85
CA THR A 461 -2.16 19.29 4.13
C THR A 461 -2.21 17.77 3.94
N ASN A 462 -2.46 16.99 5.01
CA ASN A 462 -2.61 15.52 4.97
C ASN A 462 -1.32 14.81 4.56
N THR A 463 -0.23 15.22 5.21
CA THR A 463 1.12 14.86 4.81
C THR A 463 1.47 13.39 5.14
N LEU A 464 2.27 12.78 4.26
CA LEU A 464 2.72 11.39 4.38
C LEU A 464 4.08 11.22 3.70
N ASP A 465 4.74 10.09 3.91
CA ASP A 465 5.90 9.68 3.12
C ASP A 465 5.51 8.58 2.14
N PHE A 466 6.05 8.62 0.92
CA PHE A 466 6.16 7.45 0.06
C PHE A 466 7.51 6.78 0.28
N LEU A 467 7.47 5.54 0.75
CA LEU A 467 8.63 4.70 1.04
C LEU A 467 8.80 3.67 -0.09
N SER A 468 9.90 2.91 -0.06
CA SER A 468 10.18 1.89 -1.08
C SER A 468 9.13 0.75 -1.15
N ASN A 469 8.29 0.64 -0.14
CA ASN A 469 7.41 -0.50 0.12
C ASN A 469 5.99 -0.11 0.58
N GLY A 470 5.64 1.18 0.53
CA GLY A 470 4.33 1.66 0.91
C GLY A 470 4.34 3.12 1.30
N PHE A 471 3.46 3.51 2.22
CA PHE A 471 3.36 4.89 2.69
C PHE A 471 3.29 4.98 4.21
N LYS A 472 3.71 6.13 4.75
CA LYS A 472 3.70 6.38 6.20
C LYS A 472 3.04 7.72 6.50
N LEU A 473 2.06 7.71 7.40
CA LEU A 473 1.35 8.93 7.78
C LEU A 473 2.23 9.84 8.64
N ARG A 474 2.26 11.14 8.31
CA ARG A 474 3.09 12.16 8.96
C ARG A 474 2.29 13.30 9.59
N GLU A 475 1.00 13.05 9.83
CA GLU A 475 0.09 14.06 10.37
C GLU A 475 -1.02 13.44 11.21
N THR A 476 -1.69 14.27 12.01
CA THR A 476 -2.81 13.90 12.89
C THR A 476 -4.18 14.28 12.30
N SER A 477 -4.24 14.69 11.02
CA SER A 477 -5.46 15.17 10.39
C SER A 477 -6.48 14.04 10.32
N ALA A 478 -7.71 14.31 10.77
CA ALA A 478 -8.76 13.31 10.81
C ALA A 478 -9.18 12.79 9.42
N ASN A 479 -8.82 13.50 8.36
CA ASN A 479 -9.06 13.07 6.98
C ASN A 479 -8.14 11.93 6.52
N ILE A 480 -7.06 11.64 7.22
CA ILE A 480 -6.13 10.55 6.86
C ILE A 480 -5.66 9.72 8.05
N ASN A 481 -5.65 10.26 9.27
CA ASN A 481 -5.09 9.62 10.46
C ASN A 481 -5.85 10.00 11.75
N ALA A 482 -7.18 9.83 11.80
CA ALA A 482 -7.93 9.96 13.05
C ALA A 482 -7.66 8.76 13.97
N THR A 483 -7.54 8.98 15.28
CA THR A 483 -7.44 7.89 16.25
C THR A 483 -8.65 6.95 16.15
N GLY A 484 -8.40 5.69 15.78
CA GLY A 484 -9.43 4.67 15.57
C GLY A 484 -10.26 4.84 14.30
N GLY A 485 -9.98 5.84 13.46
CA GLY A 485 -10.66 6.03 12.17
C GLY A 485 -10.23 4.95 11.18
N THR A 486 -11.16 4.50 10.35
CA THR A 486 -10.92 3.45 9.34
C THR A 486 -10.87 4.08 7.95
N TYR A 487 -9.96 3.56 7.13
CA TYR A 487 -9.71 4.08 5.79
C TYR A 487 -9.54 2.95 4.80
N VAL A 488 -10.06 3.15 3.59
CA VAL A 488 -9.69 2.35 2.42
C VAL A 488 -8.70 3.13 1.56
N PHE A 489 -7.91 2.43 0.75
CA PHE A 489 -7.01 3.05 -0.21
C PHE A 489 -6.81 2.19 -1.46
N ALA A 490 -6.50 2.86 -2.57
CA ALA A 490 -5.92 2.27 -3.76
C ALA A 490 -4.58 2.94 -4.07
N ALA A 491 -3.55 2.14 -4.35
CA ALA A 491 -2.22 2.62 -4.68
C ALA A 491 -1.68 1.93 -5.93
N PHE A 492 -0.89 2.65 -6.73
CA PHE A 492 -0.21 2.14 -7.93
C PHE A 492 1.28 2.45 -7.85
N ALA A 493 2.11 1.55 -8.36
CA ALA A 493 3.56 1.56 -8.17
C ALA A 493 4.27 2.56 -9.09
N GLU A 494 5.31 3.21 -8.55
CA GLU A 494 6.41 3.79 -9.32
C GLU A 494 7.50 2.74 -9.55
N SER A 495 7.72 1.87 -8.57
CA SER A 495 8.71 0.79 -8.64
C SER A 495 8.33 -0.33 -7.69
N PRO A 496 8.38 -1.60 -8.12
CA PRO A 496 8.22 -2.75 -7.24
C PRO A 496 9.28 -2.74 -6.13
N PHE A 497 8.97 -3.27 -4.93
CA PHE A 497 9.88 -3.18 -3.79
C PHE A 497 11.24 -3.84 -4.05
N LYS A 498 11.29 -4.92 -4.84
CA LYS A 498 12.52 -5.60 -5.23
C LYS A 498 13.53 -4.68 -5.92
N THR A 499 13.05 -3.76 -6.75
CA THR A 499 13.86 -2.83 -7.56
C THR A 499 13.83 -1.39 -7.04
N ALA A 500 12.95 -1.09 -6.10
CA ALA A 500 12.84 0.22 -5.48
C ALA A 500 14.14 0.62 -4.78
N ARG A 501 14.57 1.85 -5.03
CA ARG A 501 15.72 2.45 -4.33
C ARG A 501 15.21 3.15 -3.08
N ALA A 502 16.00 3.09 -2.00
CA ALA A 502 15.75 3.91 -0.82
C ALA A 502 15.78 5.39 -1.21
N ARG A 503 14.78 6.15 -0.77
CA ARG A 503 14.69 7.60 -0.92
C ARG A 503 14.39 8.25 0.42
#